data_AF-A0A4Y8YAA3-F1
#
_entry.id   AF-A0A4Y8YAA3-F1
#
_cell.length_a   1.000
_cell.length_b   1.000
_cell.length_c   1.000
_cell.angle_alpha   90.00
_cell.angle_beta   90.00
_cell.angle_gamma   90.00
#
_symmetry.space_group_name_H-M   'P 1'
#
loop_
_entity.id
_entity.type
_entity.pdbx_description
1 polymer ?
#
loop_
_entity_poly.entity_id
_entity_poly.type
_entity_poly.pdbx_seq_one_letter_code
_entity_poly.pdbx_strand_id
1 'polypeptide(L)'
;MTIWAALVAVFGTIGMILAGLFAARATKAAASATAEATRAAAQAQAEPEQRRVDLEAFKAIREDLRSEVGELRAETTRLRSIVRAFAGYVGELTMQMRDRGVTPAEPPVLVDEYNRTGV
;
A
#
# COMPACT_ATOMS: atom_id res chain seq x y z
N MET A 1 20.74 71.65 41.54
CA MET A 1 20.51 70.19 41.48
C MET A 1 20.05 69.86 40.08
N THR A 2 20.96 69.24 39.35
CA THR A 2 21.40 69.75 38.05
C THR A 2 21.01 68.80 36.93
N ILE A 3 21.00 69.34 35.71
CA ILE A 3 20.83 68.72 34.38
C ILE A 3 21.34 67.26 34.28
N TRP A 4 22.38 66.91 35.03
CA TRP A 4 22.89 65.55 35.22
C TRP A 4 21.85 64.51 35.65
N ALA A 5 20.94 64.83 36.58
CA ALA A 5 19.92 63.89 37.05
C ALA A 5 18.85 63.61 35.97
N ALA A 6 18.48 64.62 35.20
CA ALA A 6 17.55 64.48 34.08
C ALA A 6 18.17 63.67 32.94
N LEU A 7 19.45 63.88 32.67
CA LEU A 7 20.18 63.15 31.63
C LEU A 7 20.26 61.64 31.97
N VAL A 8 20.64 61.30 33.20
CA VAL A 8 20.69 59.89 33.66
C VAL A 8 19.32 59.21 33.62
N ALA A 9 18.24 59.92 33.97
CA ALA A 9 16.88 59.37 33.91
C ALA A 9 16.42 59.09 32.46
N VAL A 10 16.78 59.96 31.50
CA VAL A 10 16.48 59.77 30.08
C VAL A 10 17.29 58.59 29.50
N PHE A 11 18.58 58.47 29.83
CA PHE A 11 19.38 57.32 29.41
C PHE A 11 18.91 56.00 30.04
N GLY A 12 18.47 56.02 31.30
CA GLY A 12 17.92 54.85 31.98
C GLY A 12 16.59 54.35 31.39
N THR A 13 15.71 55.28 31.00
CA THR A 13 14.42 54.95 30.37
C THR A 13 14.61 54.43 28.93
N ILE A 14 15.52 55.03 28.16
CA ILE A 14 15.89 54.52 26.83
C ILE A 14 16.52 53.12 26.96
N GLY A 15 17.40 52.90 27.94
CA GLY A 15 18.00 51.59 28.22
C GLY A 15 16.96 50.51 28.53
N MET A 16 15.95 50.81 29.35
CA MET A 16 14.87 49.86 29.66
C MET A 16 13.97 49.54 28.46
N ILE A 17 13.67 50.53 27.61
CA ILE A 17 12.87 50.31 26.40
C ILE A 17 13.65 49.45 25.40
N LEU A 18 14.94 49.70 25.22
CA LEU A 18 15.81 48.90 24.37
C LEU A 18 15.98 47.47 24.91
N ALA A 19 16.13 47.30 26.22
CA ALA A 19 16.20 45.99 26.86
C ALA A 19 14.88 45.21 26.70
N GLY A 20 13.74 45.88 26.86
CA GLY A 20 12.41 45.28 26.67
C GLY A 20 12.14 44.86 25.22
N LEU A 21 12.53 45.69 24.25
CA LEU A 21 12.42 45.36 22.81
C LEU A 21 13.33 44.19 22.42
N PHE A 22 14.56 44.18 22.95
CA PHE A 22 15.49 43.08 22.71
C PHE A 22 14.99 41.77 23.33
N ALA A 23 14.52 41.80 24.57
CA ALA A 23 13.93 40.65 25.25
C ALA A 23 12.69 40.13 24.49
N ALA A 24 11.77 41.02 24.09
CA ALA A 24 10.58 40.64 23.32
C ALA A 24 10.95 40.02 21.96
N ARG A 25 11.98 40.54 21.29
CA ARG A 25 12.47 39.98 20.02
C ARG A 25 13.13 38.62 20.22
N ALA A 26 13.91 38.46 21.29
CA ALA A 26 14.52 37.19 21.67
C ALA A 26 13.46 36.13 22.01
N THR A 27 12.41 36.48 22.76
CA THR A 27 11.30 35.58 23.09
C THR A 27 10.51 35.17 21.85
N LYS A 28 10.28 36.08 20.90
CA LYS A 28 9.62 35.73 19.62
C LYS A 28 10.47 34.77 18.78
N ALA A 29 11.78 35.00 18.71
CA ALA A 29 12.70 34.10 17.99
C ALA A 29 12.80 32.72 18.65
N ALA A 30 12.80 32.67 19.99
CA ALA A 30 12.77 31.41 20.72
C ALA A 30 11.44 30.66 20.51
N ALA A 31 10.30 31.37 20.54
CA ALA A 31 8.99 30.77 20.32
C ALA A 31 8.81 30.22 18.90
N SER A 32 9.33 30.91 17.88
CA SER A 32 9.31 30.39 16.50
C SER A 32 10.20 29.15 16.35
N ALA A 33 11.39 29.16 16.96
CA ALA A 33 12.28 28.00 16.96
C ALA A 33 11.67 26.79 17.68
N THR A 34 10.97 26.99 18.80
CA THR A 34 10.22 25.93 19.47
C THR A 34 9.07 25.42 18.61
N ALA A 35 8.31 26.30 17.94
CA ALA A 35 7.20 25.87 17.08
C ALA A 35 7.67 25.06 15.86
N GLU A 36 8.80 25.44 15.26
CA GLU A 36 9.43 24.67 14.17
C GLU A 36 9.95 23.32 14.67
N ALA A 37 10.60 23.28 15.83
CA ALA A 37 11.06 22.04 16.46
C ALA A 37 9.88 21.11 16.81
N THR A 38 8.76 21.64 17.33
CA THR A 38 7.56 20.86 17.62
C THR A 38 6.88 20.37 16.34
N ARG A 39 6.85 21.15 15.26
CA ARG A 39 6.33 20.70 13.95
C ARG A 39 7.21 19.61 13.34
N ALA A 40 8.52 19.77 13.38
CA ALA A 40 9.47 18.75 12.91
C ALA A 40 9.38 17.47 13.75
N ALA A 41 9.23 17.59 15.07
CA ALA A 41 9.00 16.44 15.96
C ALA A 41 7.64 15.77 15.71
N ALA A 42 6.58 16.55 15.47
CA ALA A 42 5.26 16.02 15.13
C ALA A 42 5.25 15.33 13.75
N GLN A 43 5.96 15.86 12.77
CA GLN A 43 6.16 15.23 11.46
C GLN A 43 6.97 13.93 11.57
N ALA A 44 8.06 13.95 12.34
CA ALA A 44 8.86 12.76 12.62
C ALA A 44 8.08 11.68 13.40
N GLN A 45 7.10 12.08 14.24
CA GLN A 45 6.19 11.17 14.94
C GLN A 45 5.01 10.69 14.07
N ALA A 46 4.63 11.43 13.04
CA ALA A 46 3.56 11.04 12.11
C ALA A 46 4.01 9.97 11.10
N GLU A 47 5.28 9.99 10.67
CA GLU A 47 5.85 8.96 9.79
C GLU A 47 5.73 7.51 10.30
N PRO A 48 6.04 7.18 11.57
CA PRO A 48 5.94 5.80 12.06
C PRO A 48 4.48 5.32 12.15
N GLU A 49 3.53 6.18 12.54
CA GLU A 49 2.11 5.80 12.56
C GLU A 49 1.55 5.62 11.14
N GLN A 50 1.90 6.49 10.19
CA GLN A 50 1.55 6.30 8.77
C GLN A 50 2.12 5.00 8.21
N ARG A 51 3.40 4.71 8.47
CA ARG A 51 4.01 3.43 8.06
C ARG A 51 3.30 2.21 8.68
N ARG A 52 2.82 2.32 9.92
CA ARG A 52 2.04 1.23 10.56
C ARG A 52 0.70 1.02 9.86
N VAL A 53 -0.02 2.10 9.56
CA VAL A 53 -1.29 2.05 8.81
C VAL A 53 -1.07 1.47 7.41
N ASP A 54 -0.03 1.91 6.71
CA ASP A 54 0.32 1.39 5.39
C ASP A 54 0.66 -0.11 5.44
N LEU A 55 1.45 -0.54 6.44
CA LEU A 55 1.77 -1.96 6.62
C LEU A 55 0.53 -2.80 6.94
N GLU A 56 -0.41 -2.28 7.72
CA GLU A 56 -1.68 -2.94 7.99
C GLU A 56 -2.54 -3.05 6.72
N ALA A 57 -2.62 -1.97 5.93
CA ALA A 57 -3.31 -1.97 4.64
C ALA A 57 -2.67 -2.96 3.65
N PHE A 58 -1.33 -2.98 3.53
CA PHE A 58 -0.63 -3.94 2.69
C PHE A 58 -0.83 -5.39 3.14
N LYS A 59 -0.89 -5.66 4.44
CA LYS A 59 -1.19 -7.00 4.96
C LYS A 59 -2.61 -7.43 4.59
N ALA A 60 -3.59 -6.54 4.70
CA ALA A 60 -4.96 -6.81 4.29
C ALA A 60 -5.05 -7.11 2.79
N ILE A 61 -4.48 -6.23 1.94
CA ILE A 61 -4.43 -6.44 0.48
C ILE A 61 -3.76 -7.76 0.12
N ARG A 62 -2.65 -8.11 0.79
CA ARG A 62 -1.94 -9.37 0.53
C ARG A 62 -2.78 -10.58 0.90
N GLU A 63 -3.54 -10.52 1.99
CA GLU A 63 -4.39 -11.63 2.43
C GLU A 63 -5.59 -11.80 1.49
N ASP A 64 -6.22 -10.71 1.07
CA ASP A 64 -7.31 -10.74 0.09
C ASP A 64 -6.84 -11.34 -1.25
N LEU A 65 -5.71 -10.87 -1.78
CA LEU A 65 -5.11 -11.43 -3.00
C LEU A 65 -4.76 -12.91 -2.84
N ARG A 66 -4.31 -13.33 -1.66
CA ARG A 66 -4.01 -14.74 -1.39
C ARG A 66 -5.29 -15.58 -1.42
N SER A 67 -6.39 -15.05 -0.87
CA SER A 67 -7.70 -15.69 -0.91
C SER A 67 -8.20 -15.83 -2.35
N GLU A 68 -8.19 -14.74 -3.13
CA GLU A 68 -8.62 -14.74 -4.54
C GLU A 68 -7.79 -15.71 -5.40
N VAL A 69 -6.47 -15.72 -5.23
CA VAL A 69 -5.60 -16.68 -5.93
C VAL A 69 -5.91 -18.12 -5.50
N GLY A 70 -6.26 -18.35 -4.24
CA GLY A 70 -6.70 -19.64 -3.74
C GLY A 70 -7.99 -20.11 -4.41
N GLU A 71 -8.98 -19.24 -4.51
CA GLU A 71 -10.27 -19.51 -5.16
C GLU A 71 -10.10 -19.79 -6.65
N LEU A 72 -9.34 -18.94 -7.36
CA LEU A 72 -9.06 -19.13 -8.79
C LEU A 72 -8.32 -20.45 -9.06
N ARG A 73 -7.39 -20.84 -8.20
CA ARG A 73 -6.73 -22.15 -8.29
C ARG A 73 -7.71 -23.29 -8.09
N ALA A 74 -8.58 -23.20 -7.08
CA ALA A 74 -9.60 -24.21 -6.83
C ALA A 74 -10.57 -24.35 -8.02
N GLU A 75 -11.01 -23.23 -8.59
CA GLU A 75 -11.87 -23.21 -9.78
C GLU A 75 -11.15 -23.81 -11.00
N THR A 76 -9.89 -23.45 -11.23
CA THR A 76 -9.07 -24.02 -12.30
C THR A 76 -8.90 -25.54 -12.14
N THR A 77 -8.63 -26.01 -10.93
CA THR A 77 -8.54 -27.46 -10.63
C THR A 77 -9.88 -28.14 -10.89
N ARG A 78 -11.00 -27.54 -10.47
CA ARG A 78 -12.35 -28.07 -10.72
C ARG A 78 -12.64 -28.16 -12.21
N LEU A 79 -12.36 -27.10 -12.98
CA LEU A 79 -12.56 -27.07 -14.42
C LEU A 79 -11.72 -28.14 -15.12
N ARG A 80 -10.44 -28.28 -14.75
CA ARG A 80 -9.56 -29.33 -15.28
C ARG A 80 -10.10 -30.73 -14.98
N SER A 81 -10.63 -30.96 -13.78
CA SER A 81 -11.25 -32.24 -13.42
C SER A 81 -12.50 -32.53 -14.25
N ILE A 82 -13.37 -31.52 -14.48
CA ILE A 82 -14.56 -31.65 -15.31
C ILE A 82 -14.18 -31.95 -16.76
N VAL A 83 -13.23 -31.21 -17.34
CA VAL A 83 -12.74 -31.45 -18.71
C VAL A 83 -12.18 -32.87 -18.84
N ARG A 84 -11.42 -33.35 -17.84
CA ARG A 84 -10.91 -34.72 -17.85
C ARG A 84 -12.02 -35.77 -17.78
N ALA A 85 -13.02 -35.57 -16.92
CA ALA A 85 -14.18 -36.46 -16.84
C ALA A 85 -14.97 -36.48 -18.16
N PHE A 86 -15.19 -35.31 -18.76
CA PHE A 86 -15.84 -35.19 -20.06
C PHE A 86 -15.05 -35.86 -21.18
N ALA A 87 -13.72 -35.70 -21.21
CA ALA A 87 -12.87 -36.38 -22.18
C ALA A 87 -12.95 -37.91 -22.04
N GLY A 88 -12.98 -38.42 -20.80
CA GLY A 88 -13.20 -39.84 -20.53
C GLY A 88 -14.55 -40.33 -21.06
N TYR A 89 -15.62 -39.59 -20.75
CA TYR A 89 -16.97 -39.89 -21.23
C TYR A 89 -17.06 -39.91 -22.77
N VAL A 90 -16.47 -38.93 -23.45
CA VAL A 90 -16.41 -38.89 -24.92
C VAL A 90 -15.60 -40.08 -25.47
N GLY A 91 -14.51 -40.46 -24.79
CA GLY A 91 -13.72 -41.64 -25.15
C GLY A 91 -14.54 -42.93 -25.08
N GLU A 92 -15.30 -43.13 -23.99
CA GLU A 92 -16.20 -44.28 -23.84
C GLU A 92 -17.29 -44.29 -24.92
N LEU A 93 -17.91 -43.13 -25.20
CA LEU A 93 -18.92 -43.00 -26.25
C LEU A 93 -18.33 -43.36 -27.62
N THR A 94 -17.12 -42.88 -27.92
CA THR A 94 -16.39 -43.15 -29.17
C THR A 94 -16.14 -44.65 -29.33
N MET A 95 -15.78 -45.34 -28.24
CA MET A 95 -15.62 -46.80 -28.25
C MET A 95 -16.95 -47.51 -28.51
N GLN A 96 -18.03 -47.12 -27.83
CA GLN A 96 -19.36 -47.71 -28.06
C GLN A 96 -19.88 -47.48 -29.49
N MET A 97 -19.56 -46.34 -30.10
CA MET A 97 -19.89 -46.08 -31.51
C MET A 97 -19.17 -47.06 -32.42
N ARG A 98 -17.86 -47.25 -32.23
CA ARG A 98 -17.05 -48.19 -33.00
C ARG A 98 -17.52 -49.63 -32.84
N ASP A 99 -17.87 -50.04 -31.62
CA ASP A 99 -18.42 -51.37 -31.34
C ASP A 99 -19.74 -51.63 -32.06
N ARG A 100 -20.52 -50.57 -32.33
CA ARG A 100 -21.75 -50.62 -33.13
C ARG A 100 -21.53 -50.37 -34.62
N GLY A 101 -20.28 -50.35 -35.08
CA GLY A 101 -19.92 -50.12 -36.49
C GLY A 101 -20.11 -48.69 -36.98
N VAL A 102 -20.30 -47.73 -36.07
CA VAL A 102 -20.40 -46.30 -36.40
C VAL A 102 -19.02 -45.67 -36.30
N THR A 103 -18.54 -45.09 -37.40
CA THR A 103 -17.28 -44.34 -37.42
C THR A 103 -17.47 -42.98 -36.75
N PRO A 104 -16.77 -42.69 -35.63
CA PRO A 104 -16.82 -41.38 -34.99
C PRO A 104 -16.20 -40.29 -35.88
N ALA A 105 -16.64 -39.05 -35.70
CA ALA A 105 -16.02 -37.91 -36.36
C ALA A 105 -14.54 -37.77 -35.95
N GLU A 106 -13.72 -37.26 -36.87
CA GLU A 106 -12.30 -37.02 -36.62
C GLU A 106 -12.14 -35.95 -35.52
N PRO A 107 -11.24 -36.17 -34.53
CA PRO A 107 -11.01 -35.18 -33.50
C PRO A 107 -10.43 -33.89 -34.10
N PRO A 108 -10.73 -32.72 -33.51
CA PRO A 108 -10.09 -31.47 -33.90
C PRO A 108 -8.56 -31.56 -33.78
N VAL A 109 -7.83 -30.88 -34.67
CA VAL A 109 -6.34 -30.88 -34.74
C VAL A 109 -5.69 -30.63 -33.39
N LEU A 110 -6.24 -29.69 -32.60
CA LEU A 110 -5.69 -29.33 -31.29
C LEU A 110 -5.79 -30.49 -30.27
N VAL A 111 -6.86 -31.29 -30.35
CA VAL A 111 -7.06 -32.46 -29.49
C VAL A 111 -6.11 -33.58 -29.90
N ASP A 112 -5.93 -33.77 -31.21
CA ASP A 112 -4.99 -34.76 -31.73
C ASP A 112 -3.54 -34.40 -31.39
N GLU A 113 -3.17 -33.13 -31.54
CA GLU A 113 -1.87 -32.60 -31.11
C GLU A 113 -1.64 -32.85 -29.62
N TYR A 114 -2.57 -32.43 -28.75
CA TYR A 114 -2.48 -32.63 -27.31
C TYR A 114 -2.36 -34.11 -26.93
N ASN A 115 -3.11 -35.01 -27.57
CA ASN A 115 -3.02 -36.45 -27.30
C ASN A 115 -1.65 -37.03 -27.70
N ARG A 116 -1.01 -36.46 -28.72
CA ARG A 116 0.30 -36.88 -29.21
C ARG A 116 1.46 -36.29 -28.40
N THR A 117 1.37 -35.03 -27.99
CA THR A 117 2.47 -34.27 -27.36
C THR A 117 2.35 -34.18 -25.83
N GLY A 118 1.13 -34.29 -25.29
CA GLY A 118 0.81 -34.03 -23.89
C GLY A 118 0.84 -32.55 -23.49
N VAL A 119 1.05 -31.64 -24.46
CA VAL A 119 1.10 -30.18 -24.28
C VAL A 119 0.22 -29.47 -25.29
#